data_AF-A0A965XQ70-F1
#
_entry.id   AF-A0A965XQ70-F1
#
_cell.length_a   1.000
_cell.length_b   1.000
_cell.length_c   1.000
_cell.angle_alpha   90.00
_cell.angle_beta   90.00
_cell.angle_gamma   90.00
#
_symmetry.space_group_name_H-M   'P 1'
#
loop_
_entity.id
_entity.type
_entity.pdbx_description
1 polymer ?
#
loop_
_entity_poly.entity_id
_entity_poly.type
_entity_poly.pdbx_seq_one_letter_code
_entity_poly.pdbx_strand_id
1 'polypeptide(L)'
;MSACTDVLSCCGDDHVVIDYDRLFVSGCLRDEAWIFSEDEADRTLSLALGEAQAMGLEVDPDRSLHRYSGGERALLACLLVMAAAEVNRIRGLRLLLRNVVESLSAERRERLTRALDRRPELETFIFRNGRAERFCGGSVRP
;
A
#
# COMPACT_ATOMS: atom_id res chain seq x y z
N MET A 1 -8.35 29.01 5.18
CA MET A 1 -7.55 27.99 4.46
C MET A 1 -8.52 27.04 3.79
N SER A 2 -8.66 27.10 2.47
CA SER A 2 -9.53 26.18 1.72
C SER A 2 -9.01 24.76 1.88
N ALA A 3 -9.90 23.80 2.14
CA ALA A 3 -9.55 22.39 2.15
C ALA A 3 -9.16 21.97 0.73
N CYS A 4 -7.98 21.36 0.61
CA CYS A 4 -7.52 20.79 -0.65
C CYS A 4 -8.33 19.52 -0.91
N THR A 5 -9.14 19.52 -1.97
CA THR A 5 -10.05 18.41 -2.27
C THR A 5 -9.37 17.33 -3.10
N ASP A 6 -8.27 17.67 -3.78
CA ASP A 6 -7.53 16.78 -4.66
C ASP A 6 -6.20 16.33 -4.03
N VAL A 7 -6.09 15.03 -3.76
CA VAL A 7 -4.92 14.39 -3.13
C VAL A 7 -3.66 14.57 -3.97
N LEU A 8 -3.77 14.48 -5.29
CA LEU A 8 -2.61 14.61 -6.17
C LEU A 8 -2.05 16.04 -6.12
N SER A 9 -2.93 17.04 -6.07
CA SER A 9 -2.51 18.44 -5.95
C SER A 9 -1.82 18.79 -4.62
N CYS A 10 -2.06 17.98 -3.58
CA CYS A 10 -1.55 18.26 -2.23
C CYS A 10 -0.39 17.37 -1.78
N CYS A 11 -0.25 16.17 -2.37
CA CYS A 11 0.73 15.19 -1.93
C CYS A 11 1.40 14.44 -3.10
N GLY A 12 1.03 14.73 -4.36
CA GLY A 12 1.53 13.98 -5.51
C GLY A 12 3.03 14.18 -5.80
N ASP A 13 3.62 15.29 -5.34
CA ASP A 13 5.01 15.62 -5.61
C ASP A 13 5.99 14.91 -4.66
N ASP A 14 5.55 14.48 -3.48
CA ASP A 14 6.42 13.95 -2.43
C ASP A 14 5.93 12.64 -1.78
N HIS A 15 4.78 12.12 -2.19
CA HIS A 15 4.24 10.84 -1.69
C HIS A 15 4.02 9.82 -2.81
N VAL A 16 4.25 8.55 -2.50
CA VAL A 16 3.62 7.44 -3.23
C VAL A 16 2.20 7.30 -2.70
N VAL A 17 1.22 7.47 -3.59
CA VAL A 17 -0.20 7.41 -3.23
C VAL A 17 -0.76 6.03 -3.58
N ILE A 18 -1.28 5.33 -2.57
CA ILE A 18 -2.13 4.15 -2.77
C ILE A 18 -3.57 4.60 -2.59
N ASP A 19 -4.30 4.61 -3.71
CA ASP A 19 -5.71 4.99 -3.75
C ASP A 19 -6.59 3.74 -3.87
N TYR A 20 -7.48 3.55 -2.89
CA TYR A 20 -8.42 2.42 -2.89
C TYR A 20 -9.26 2.32 -4.17
N ASP A 21 -9.57 3.46 -4.79
CA ASP A 21 -10.38 3.50 -6.02
C ASP A 21 -9.57 3.08 -7.27
N ARG A 22 -8.23 3.09 -7.19
CA ARG A 22 -7.30 2.89 -8.32
C ARG A 22 -6.03 2.12 -7.90
N LEU A 23 -6.22 0.95 -7.31
CA LEU A 23 -5.13 0.18 -6.69
C LEU A 23 -4.11 -0.41 -7.68
N PHE A 24 -4.55 -0.77 -8.88
CA PHE A 24 -3.78 -1.53 -9.86
C PHE A 24 -4.08 -1.05 -11.27
N VAL A 25 -3.08 -1.15 -12.15
CA VAL A 25 -3.16 -0.74 -13.56
C VAL A 25 -3.36 -1.95 -14.48
N SER A 26 -2.87 -3.11 -14.07
CA SER A 26 -2.82 -4.37 -14.79
C SER A 26 -3.79 -5.42 -14.20
N GLY A 27 -3.78 -6.61 -14.79
CA GLY A 27 -4.74 -7.67 -14.49
C GLY A 27 -4.35 -8.61 -13.35
N CYS A 28 -3.07 -8.75 -13.02
CA CYS A 28 -2.54 -9.71 -12.04
C CYS A 28 -1.36 -9.11 -11.25
N LEU A 29 -0.98 -9.74 -10.13
CA LEU A 29 0.11 -9.22 -9.29
C LEU A 29 1.49 -9.35 -9.94
N ARG A 30 1.69 -10.35 -10.80
CA ARG A 30 2.95 -10.53 -11.51
C ARG A 30 3.25 -9.33 -12.40
N ASP A 31 2.26 -8.90 -13.19
CA ASP A 31 2.40 -7.76 -14.09
C ASP A 31 2.62 -6.47 -13.29
N GLU A 32 1.89 -6.27 -12.17
CA GLU A 32 2.13 -5.14 -11.28
C GLU A 32 3.56 -5.12 -10.74
N ALA A 33 4.07 -6.25 -10.25
CA ALA A 33 5.44 -6.32 -9.72
C ALA A 33 6.47 -5.92 -10.77
N TRP A 34 6.26 -6.32 -12.03
CA TRP A 34 7.09 -5.92 -13.15
C TRP A 34 7.04 -4.42 -13.43
N ILE A 35 5.85 -3.80 -13.33
CA ILE A 35 5.70 -2.34 -13.46
C ILE A 35 6.45 -1.59 -12.36
N PHE A 36 6.43 -2.08 -11.12
CA PHE A 36 7.11 -1.43 -10.00
C PHE A 36 8.63 -1.55 -10.04
N SER A 37 9.14 -2.69 -10.50
CA SER A 37 10.57 -2.97 -10.49
C SER A 37 10.90 -4.03 -11.54
N GLU A 38 11.10 -3.62 -12.79
CA GLU A 38 11.33 -4.52 -13.93
C GLU A 38 12.45 -5.53 -13.66
N ASP A 39 13.62 -5.06 -13.23
CA ASP A 39 14.79 -5.91 -12.97
C ASP A 39 14.68 -6.78 -11.70
N GLU A 40 13.80 -6.42 -10.77
CA GLU A 40 13.65 -7.11 -9.48
C GLU A 40 12.20 -7.57 -9.22
N ALA A 41 11.43 -7.79 -10.29
CA ALA A 41 10.01 -8.10 -10.23
C ALA A 41 9.75 -9.37 -9.42
N ASP A 42 10.52 -10.43 -9.68
CA ASP A 42 10.38 -11.72 -9.00
C ASP A 42 10.68 -11.62 -7.51
N ARG A 43 11.68 -10.81 -7.13
CA ARG A 43 12.04 -10.60 -5.73
C ARG A 43 11.00 -9.77 -5.00
N THR A 44 10.53 -8.70 -5.64
CA THR A 44 9.44 -7.84 -5.15
C THR A 44 8.18 -8.67 -4.92
N LEU A 45 7.81 -9.49 -5.90
CA LEU A 45 6.66 -10.37 -5.82
C LEU A 45 6.82 -11.41 -4.72
N SER A 46 7.98 -12.07 -4.63
CA SER A 46 8.26 -13.08 -3.60
C SER A 46 8.11 -12.53 -2.17
N LEU A 47 8.64 -11.33 -1.91
CA LEU A 47 8.50 -10.67 -0.61
C LEU A 47 7.04 -10.29 -0.31
N ALA A 48 6.34 -9.72 -1.28
CA ALA A 48 4.93 -9.35 -1.12
C ALA A 48 4.04 -10.57 -0.84
N LEU A 49 4.27 -11.69 -1.55
CA LEU A 49 3.54 -12.95 -1.35
C LEU A 49 3.86 -13.58 0.02
N GLY A 50 5.12 -13.54 0.46
CA GLY A 50 5.51 -14.03 1.79
C GLY A 50 4.81 -13.27 2.92
N GLU A 51 4.73 -11.95 2.81
CA GLU A 51 4.00 -11.12 3.76
C GLU A 51 2.49 -11.36 3.69
N ALA A 52 1.92 -11.52 2.49
CA ALA A 52 0.51 -11.85 2.32
C ALA A 52 0.17 -13.19 2.97
N GLN A 53 1.02 -14.20 2.79
CA GLN A 53 0.88 -15.51 3.43
C GLN A 53 0.99 -15.42 4.96
N ALA A 54 1.93 -14.61 5.48
CA ALA A 54 2.02 -14.35 6.93
C ALA A 54 0.77 -13.64 7.49
N MET A 55 0.05 -12.90 6.62
CA MET A 55 -1.27 -12.35 6.90
C MET A 55 -2.41 -13.33 6.60
N GLY A 56 -2.15 -14.61 6.36
CA GLY A 56 -3.17 -15.64 6.08
C GLY A 56 -3.94 -15.42 4.77
N LEU A 57 -3.37 -14.72 3.80
CA LEU A 57 -3.93 -14.57 2.46
C LEU A 57 -3.37 -15.64 1.53
N GLU A 58 -4.27 -16.35 0.85
CA GLU A 58 -3.91 -17.25 -0.24
C GLU A 58 -3.87 -16.47 -1.55
N VAL A 59 -2.66 -16.21 -2.03
CA VAL A 59 -2.41 -15.36 -3.19
C VAL A 59 -1.79 -16.19 -4.30
N ASP A 60 -2.36 -16.06 -5.48
CA ASP A 60 -1.85 -16.63 -6.72
C ASP A 60 -1.47 -15.45 -7.60
N PRO A 61 -0.17 -15.26 -7.91
CA PRO A 61 0.30 -14.05 -8.59
C PRO A 61 -0.24 -13.90 -10.01
N ASP A 62 -0.66 -15.00 -10.63
CA ASP A 62 -1.19 -15.06 -11.99
C ASP A 62 -2.73 -14.97 -12.01
N ARG A 63 -3.37 -15.00 -10.82
CA ARG A 63 -4.82 -14.83 -10.69
C ARG A 63 -5.22 -13.38 -11.01
N SER A 64 -6.32 -13.25 -11.73
CA SER A 64 -6.96 -11.95 -11.95
C SER A 64 -7.26 -11.23 -10.63
N LEU A 65 -6.79 -9.98 -10.52
CA LEU A 65 -6.95 -9.13 -9.35
C LEU A 65 -8.42 -8.89 -8.98
N HIS A 66 -9.33 -8.92 -9.97
CA HIS A 66 -10.77 -8.76 -9.75
C HIS A 66 -11.41 -9.90 -8.94
N ARG A 67 -10.74 -11.05 -8.80
CA ARG A 67 -11.21 -12.17 -7.98
C ARG A 67 -10.95 -11.99 -6.49
N TYR A 68 -10.12 -11.00 -6.12
CA TYR A 68 -9.89 -10.64 -4.73
C TYR A 68 -10.90 -9.58 -4.28
N SER A 69 -11.29 -9.66 -3.00
CA SER A 69 -12.10 -8.63 -2.36
C SER A 69 -11.39 -7.27 -2.40
N GLY A 70 -12.14 -6.18 -2.28
CA GLY A 70 -11.56 -4.83 -2.23
C GLY A 70 -10.49 -4.68 -1.15
N GLY A 71 -10.73 -5.21 0.05
CA GLY A 71 -9.75 -5.18 1.14
C GLY A 71 -8.51 -6.05 0.88
N GLU A 72 -8.63 -7.17 0.16
CA GLU A 72 -7.46 -7.97 -0.25
C GLU A 72 -6.62 -7.22 -1.27
N ARG A 73 -7.26 -6.65 -2.30
CA ARG A 73 -6.58 -5.82 -3.29
C ARG A 73 -5.83 -4.67 -2.62
N ALA A 74 -6.46 -4.01 -1.67
CA ALA A 74 -5.86 -2.92 -0.90
C ALA A 74 -4.63 -3.36 -0.10
N LEU A 75 -4.70 -4.51 0.59
CA LEU A 75 -3.55 -5.08 1.29
C LEU A 75 -2.43 -5.43 0.32
N LEU A 76 -2.75 -6.10 -0.78
CA LEU A 76 -1.78 -6.52 -1.78
C LEU A 76 -1.06 -5.33 -2.40
N ALA A 77 -1.76 -4.23 -2.72
CA ALA A 77 -1.13 -3.01 -3.21
C ALA A 77 -0.14 -2.43 -2.19
N CYS A 78 -0.53 -2.37 -0.91
CA CYS A 78 0.38 -1.92 0.16
C CYS A 78 1.61 -2.82 0.27
N LEU A 79 1.40 -4.15 0.29
CA LEU A 79 2.49 -5.12 0.39
C LEU A 79 3.45 -5.03 -0.79
N LEU A 80 2.93 -4.81 -2.00
CA LEU A 80 3.74 -4.70 -3.21
C LEU A 80 4.62 -3.45 -3.20
N VAL A 81 4.07 -2.29 -2.81
CA VAL A 81 4.84 -1.05 -2.66
C VAL A 81 5.90 -1.19 -1.57
N MET A 82 5.56 -1.79 -0.43
CA MET A 82 6.53 -2.04 0.64
C MET A 82 7.66 -2.97 0.20
N ALA A 83 7.35 -4.05 -0.52
CA ALA A 83 8.33 -4.97 -1.07
C ALA A 83 9.22 -4.28 -2.10
N ALA A 84 8.65 -3.50 -3.01
CA ALA A 84 9.40 -2.76 -4.01
C ALA A 84 10.36 -1.75 -3.36
N ALA A 85 9.90 -1.03 -2.33
CA ALA A 85 10.74 -0.10 -1.57
C ALA A 85 11.91 -0.82 -0.88
N GLU A 86 11.66 -2.00 -0.28
CA GLU A 86 12.66 -2.81 0.40
C GLU A 86 13.73 -3.33 -0.58
N VAL A 87 13.29 -3.89 -1.71
CA VAL A 87 14.14 -4.42 -2.79
C VAL A 87 15.04 -3.33 -3.37
N ASN A 88 14.45 -2.17 -3.69
CA ASN A 88 15.16 -1.02 -4.25
C ASN A 88 15.92 -0.21 -3.18
N ARG A 89 15.90 -0.65 -1.91
CA ARG A 89 16.57 -0.01 -0.77
C ARG A 89 16.17 1.46 -0.59
N ILE A 90 14.94 1.80 -0.95
CA ILE A 90 14.41 3.16 -0.81
C ILE A 90 14.21 3.45 0.67
N ARG A 91 14.79 4.56 1.15
CA ARG A 91 14.67 5.03 2.52
C ARG A 91 13.89 6.35 2.55
N GLY A 92 13.06 6.55 3.57
CA GLY A 92 12.26 7.77 3.72
C GLY A 92 11.11 7.89 2.73
N LEU A 93 10.63 6.75 2.20
CA LEU A 93 9.46 6.74 1.33
C LEU A 93 8.24 7.20 2.11
N ARG A 94 7.57 8.25 1.62
CA ARG A 94 6.31 8.72 2.18
C ARG A 94 5.16 8.03 1.47
N LEU A 95 4.45 7.16 2.19
CA LEU A 95 3.33 6.39 1.67
C LEU A 95 2.02 7.03 2.12
N LEU A 96 1.21 7.51 1.18
CA LEU A 96 -0.12 8.04 1.47
C LEU A 96 -1.19 7.02 1.12
N LEU A 97 -1.95 6.60 2.12
CA LEU A 97 -3.06 5.66 2.01
C LEU A 97 -4.39 6.42 1.91
N ARG A 98 -4.96 6.53 0.70
CA ARG A 98 -6.24 7.21 0.45
C ARG A 98 -7.40 6.22 0.46
N ASN A 99 -8.31 6.37 1.43
CA ASN A 99 -9.47 5.50 1.66
C ASN A 99 -9.13 4.00 1.88
N VAL A 100 -7.86 3.65 2.00
CA VAL A 100 -7.41 2.26 2.16
C VAL A 100 -7.77 1.77 3.56
N VAL A 101 -7.31 2.47 4.60
CA VAL A 101 -7.44 2.06 6.00
C VAL A 101 -8.91 1.96 6.41
N GLU A 102 -9.73 2.90 5.95
CA GLU A 102 -11.17 2.96 6.17
C GLU A 102 -11.91 1.79 5.52
N SER A 103 -11.45 1.33 4.35
CA SER A 103 -12.06 0.23 3.60
C SER A 103 -11.69 -1.17 4.12
N LEU A 104 -10.72 -1.25 5.04
CA LEU A 104 -10.30 -2.53 5.65
C LEU A 104 -11.17 -2.88 6.86
N SER A 105 -11.42 -4.18 7.04
CA SER A 105 -11.92 -4.72 8.31
C SER A 105 -10.93 -4.45 9.44
N ALA A 106 -11.40 -4.46 10.69
CA ALA A 106 -10.54 -4.23 11.86
C ALA A 106 -9.32 -5.17 11.90
N GLU A 107 -9.55 -6.45 11.62
CA GLU A 107 -8.50 -7.46 11.55
C GLU A 107 -7.45 -7.17 10.46
N ARG A 108 -7.90 -6.84 9.24
CA ARG A 108 -7.00 -6.52 8.13
C ARG A 108 -6.23 -5.23 8.38
N ARG A 109 -6.88 -4.23 8.99
CA ARG A 109 -6.26 -2.98 9.42
C ARG A 109 -5.16 -3.22 10.45
N GLU A 110 -5.40 -4.09 11.42
CA GLU A 110 -4.40 -4.46 12.42
C GLU A 110 -3.20 -5.16 11.77
N ARG A 111 -3.45 -6.10 10.85
CA ARG A 111 -2.39 -6.80 10.09
C ARG A 111 -1.55 -5.82 9.26
N LEU A 112 -2.19 -4.89 8.54
CA LEU A 112 -1.51 -3.85 7.77
C LEU A 112 -0.66 -2.96 8.68
N THR A 113 -1.23 -2.50 9.80
CA THR A 113 -0.52 -1.69 10.80
C THR A 113 0.75 -2.38 11.26
N ARG A 114 0.67 -3.66 11.66
CA ARG A 114 1.84 -4.43 12.10
C ARG A 114 2.89 -4.59 11.01
N ALA A 115 2.50 -4.67 9.73
CA ALA A 115 3.46 -4.76 8.63
C ALA A 115 4.16 -3.44 8.32
N LEU A 116 3.45 -2.31 8.49
CA LEU A 116 4.02 -0.97 8.39
C LEU A 116 4.96 -0.66 9.57
N ASP A 117 4.58 -1.05 10.79
CA ASP A 117 5.41 -0.85 12.00
C ASP A 117 6.76 -1.60 11.94
N ARG A 118 6.82 -2.72 11.19
CA ARG A 118 8.08 -3.44 10.92
C ARG A 118 9.03 -2.71 9.97
N ARG A 119 8.56 -1.63 9.34
CA ARG A 119 9.28 -0.87 8.31
C ARG A 119 9.40 0.60 8.72
N PRO A 120 10.17 0.93 9.76
CA PRO A 120 10.32 2.29 10.27
C PRO A 120 10.93 3.27 9.25
N GLU A 121 11.52 2.77 8.16
CA GLU A 121 12.00 3.57 7.03
C GLU A 121 10.88 4.14 6.14
N LEU A 122 9.63 3.66 6.32
CA LEU A 122 8.46 4.15 5.61
C LEU A 122 7.71 5.14 6.50
N GLU A 123 7.52 6.35 6.01
CA GLU A 123 6.63 7.32 6.65
C GLU A 123 5.23 7.13 6.08
N THR A 124 4.32 6.57 6.88
CA THR A 124 2.95 6.31 6.42
C THR A 124 2.01 7.43 6.83
N PHE A 125 1.16 7.85 5.91
CA PHE A 125 0.15 8.87 6.07
C PHE A 125 -1.20 8.35 5.60
N ILE A 126 -2.27 8.93 6.11
CA ILE A 126 -3.63 8.76 5.58
C ILE A 126 -4.17 10.12 5.15
N PHE A 127 -5.06 10.14 4.16
CA PHE A 127 -5.70 11.38 3.74
C PHE A 127 -7.07 11.52 4.39
N ARG A 128 -7.25 12.54 5.24
CA ARG A 128 -8.52 12.85 5.91
C ARG A 128 -8.76 14.34 5.93
N ASN A 129 -10.03 14.75 5.78
CA ASN A 129 -10.47 16.15 5.85
C ASN A 129 -9.63 17.12 4.98
N GLY A 130 -9.16 16.65 3.82
CA GLY A 130 -8.34 17.45 2.90
C GLY A 130 -6.87 17.61 3.33
N ARG A 131 -6.36 16.75 4.22
CA ARG A 131 -4.98 16.80 4.74
C ARG A 131 -4.38 15.39 4.85
N ALA A 132 -3.07 15.30 4.66
CA ALA A 132 -2.30 14.12 5.02
C ALA A 132 -2.01 14.15 6.54
N GLU A 133 -2.43 13.11 7.24
CA GLU A 133 -2.22 12.92 8.68
C GLU A 133 -1.31 11.71 8.87
N ARG A 134 -0.32 11.80 9.77
CA ARG A 134 0.63 10.70 9.99
C ARG A 134 -0.09 9.50 10.61
N PHE A 135 0.08 8.34 9.99
CA PHE A 135 -0.48 7.08 10.46
C PHE A 135 0.49 6.40 11.43
N CYS A 136 0.09 6.26 12.70
CA CYS A 136 0.92 5.69 13.75
C CYS A 136 0.20 4.52 14.44
N GLY A 137 0.56 3.26 14.16
CA GLY A 137 0.22 2.14 15.05
C GLY A 137 -1.27 2.00 15.41
N GLY A 138 -2.19 2.23 14.46
CA GLY A 138 -3.64 2.12 14.70
C GLY A 138 -4.30 3.35 15.33
N SER A 139 -3.56 4.45 15.53
CA SER A 139 -4.06 5.75 15.96
C SER A 139 -3.54 6.86 15.05
N VAL A 140 -4.44 7.76 14.67
CA VAL A 140 -4.07 8.94 13.90
C VAL A 140 -3.63 10.00 14.90
N ARG A 141 -2.36 10.38 14.88
CA ARG A 141 -1.92 11.52 15.70
C ARG A 141 -2.22 12.80 14.92
N PRO A 142 -2.90 13.78 15.55
CA PRO A 142 -3.18 15.08 14.94
C PRO A 142 -1.91 15.88 14.67
#